data_AF-A0A956UFJ5-F1
#
_entry.id   AF-A0A956UFJ5-F1
#
_cell.length_a   1.000
_cell.length_b   1.000
_cell.length_c   1.000
_cell.angle_alpha   90.00
_cell.angle_beta   90.00
_cell.angle_gamma   90.00
#
_symmetry.space_group_name_H-M   'P 1'
#
loop_
_entity.id
_entity.type
_entity.pdbx_description
1 polymer ?
#
loop_
_entity_poly.entity_id
_entity_poly.type
_entity_poly.pdbx_seq_one_letter_code
_entity_poly.pdbx_strand_id
1 'polypeptide(L)'
;MPHAVFLDMDDTLLDSSGGAEESWKLACSTFAPHLGIEPEQLRLAIRKAAQEFWRDEAVSGHWRVKLKESRVMFVENALREEKLNVDLAKPLATLYDEQVTARSRLFDDAIETLEWLR
;
A
#
# COMPACT_ATOMS: atom_id res chain seq x y z
N MET A 1 -22.83 27.10 10.46
CA MET A 1 -21.94 26.29 9.61
C MET A 1 -20.90 25.64 10.51
N PRO A 2 -20.33 24.46 10.15
CA PRO A 2 -19.24 23.87 10.91
C PRO A 2 -18.03 24.82 10.96
N HIS A 3 -17.36 24.89 12.11
CA HIS A 3 -16.20 25.78 12.32
C HIS A 3 -14.87 25.18 11.82
N ALA A 4 -14.85 23.88 11.51
CA ALA A 4 -13.70 23.17 10.96
C ALA A 4 -14.16 21.94 10.16
N VAL A 5 -13.39 21.56 9.15
CA VAL A 5 -13.54 20.33 8.37
C VAL A 5 -12.19 19.61 8.40
N PHE A 6 -12.19 18.32 8.75
CA PHE A 6 -11.01 17.46 8.69
C PHE A 6 -11.15 16.54 7.48
N LEU A 7 -10.20 16.66 6.55
CA LEU A 7 -10.13 15.83 5.36
C LEU A 7 -9.03 14.80 5.55
N ASP A 8 -9.35 13.54 5.27
CA ASP A 8 -8.33 12.52 5.09
C ASP A 8 -7.55 12.78 3.79
N MET A 9 -6.37 12.20 3.66
CA MET A 9 -5.45 12.52 2.56
C MET A 9 -5.52 11.46 1.45
N ASP A 10 -5.40 10.18 1.80
CA ASP A 10 -5.44 9.05 0.86
C ASP A 10 -6.90 8.70 0.51
N ASP A 11 -7.20 8.50 -0.78
CA ASP A 11 -8.54 8.21 -1.33
C ASP A 11 -9.64 9.23 -0.95
N THR A 12 -9.25 10.43 -0.50
CA THR A 12 -10.13 11.58 -0.24
C THR A 12 -9.64 12.84 -0.97
N LEU A 13 -8.33 13.13 -0.94
CA LEU A 13 -7.72 14.24 -1.70
C LEU A 13 -6.79 13.74 -2.81
N LEU A 14 -6.16 12.59 -2.61
CA LEU A 14 -5.31 11.93 -3.58
C LEU A 14 -6.05 10.76 -4.23
N ASP A 15 -5.99 10.65 -5.55
CA ASP A 15 -6.31 9.39 -6.24
C ASP A 15 -5.14 8.43 -6.07
N SER A 16 -5.11 7.76 -4.91
CA SER A 16 -4.16 6.68 -4.62
C SER A 16 -4.65 5.33 -5.14
N SER A 17 -5.96 5.20 -5.39
CA SER A 17 -6.61 3.93 -5.73
C SER A 17 -6.11 3.33 -7.06
N GLY A 18 -5.99 4.14 -8.12
CA GLY A 18 -5.42 3.72 -9.41
C GLY A 18 -3.90 3.57 -9.38
N GLY A 19 -3.21 4.30 -8.49
CA GLY A 19 -1.76 4.18 -8.31
C GLY A 19 -1.35 2.90 -7.60
N ALA A 20 -2.14 2.45 -6.63
CA ALA A 20 -1.80 1.33 -5.74
C ALA A 20 -1.82 -0.03 -6.45
N GLU A 21 -2.86 -0.36 -7.21
CA GLU A 21 -2.97 -1.65 -7.91
C GLU A 21 -1.84 -1.82 -8.94
N GLU A 22 -1.55 -0.77 -9.71
CA GLU A 22 -0.50 -0.75 -10.73
C GLU A 22 0.90 -0.87 -10.11
N SER A 23 1.11 -0.24 -8.95
CA SER A 23 2.36 -0.33 -8.20
C SER A 23 2.58 -1.75 -7.66
N TRP A 24 1.53 -2.41 -7.17
CA TRP A 24 1.61 -3.81 -6.75
C TRP A 24 1.89 -4.75 -7.92
N LYS A 25 1.20 -4.57 -9.05
CA LYS A 25 1.46 -5.36 -10.26
C LYS A 25 2.91 -5.25 -10.71
N LEU A 26 3.46 -4.04 -10.74
CA LEU A 26 4.85 -3.80 -11.12
C LEU A 26 5.83 -4.44 -10.12
N ALA A 27 5.64 -4.21 -8.82
CA ALA A 27 6.51 -4.79 -7.79
C ALA A 27 6.49 -6.32 -7.82
N CYS A 28 5.30 -6.94 -7.87
CA CYS A 28 5.17 -8.40 -7.93
C CYS A 28 5.80 -8.96 -9.21
N SER A 29 5.57 -8.34 -10.37
CA SER A 29 6.16 -8.79 -11.65
C SER A 29 7.70 -8.68 -11.65
N THR A 30 8.26 -7.71 -10.93
CA THR A 30 9.71 -7.50 -10.84
C THR A 30 10.37 -8.56 -9.95
N PHE A 31 9.73 -8.94 -8.84
CA PHE A 31 10.31 -9.84 -7.84
C PHE A 31 9.91 -11.32 -8.01
N ALA A 32 8.79 -11.61 -8.67
CA ALA A 32 8.33 -12.97 -8.93
C ALA A 32 9.37 -13.90 -9.58
N PRO A 33 10.12 -13.49 -10.62
CA PRO A 33 11.17 -14.32 -11.20
C PRO A 33 12.30 -14.68 -10.22
N HIS A 34 12.63 -13.77 -9.30
CA HIS A 34 13.66 -13.97 -8.28
C HIS A 34 13.19 -14.90 -7.15
N LEU A 35 11.88 -15.01 -6.96
CA LEU A 35 11.23 -15.85 -5.97
C LEU A 35 10.81 -17.21 -6.54
N GLY A 36 10.76 -17.37 -7.86
CA GLY A 36 10.33 -18.60 -8.52
C GLY A 36 8.82 -18.86 -8.42
N ILE A 37 8.01 -17.80 -8.34
CA ILE A 37 6.54 -17.84 -8.23
C ILE A 37 5.91 -17.00 -9.34
N GLU A 38 4.67 -17.30 -9.73
CA GLU A 38 3.94 -16.47 -10.67
C GLU A 38 3.59 -15.09 -10.07
N PRO A 39 3.71 -13.98 -10.82
CA PRO A 39 3.45 -12.63 -10.32
C PRO A 39 2.08 -12.46 -9.66
N GLU A 40 1.04 -13.05 -10.23
CA GLU A 40 -0.32 -12.95 -9.70
C GLU A 40 -0.50 -13.77 -8.42
N GLN A 41 0.17 -14.92 -8.30
CA GLN A 41 0.16 -15.71 -7.06
C GLN A 41 0.83 -14.94 -5.92
N LEU A 42 1.98 -14.31 -6.19
CA LEU A 42 2.66 -13.44 -5.23
C LEU A 42 1.77 -12.27 -4.79
N ARG A 43 1.09 -11.62 -5.75
CA ARG A 43 0.17 -10.51 -5.47
C ARG A 43 -0.99 -10.94 -4.57
N LEU A 44 -1.59 -12.10 -4.85
CA LEU A 44 -2.68 -12.67 -4.05
C LEU A 44 -2.22 -13.05 -2.63
N ALA A 45 -1.03 -13.64 -2.49
CA ALA A 45 -0.44 -13.98 -1.20
C ALA A 45 -0.21 -12.72 -0.34
N ILE A 46 0.38 -11.67 -0.93
CA ILE A 46 0.59 -10.38 -0.25
C ILE A 46 -0.75 -9.74 0.15
N ARG A 47 -1.76 -9.76 -0.73
CA ARG A 47 -3.09 -9.22 -0.44
C ARG A 47 -3.75 -9.95 0.74
N LYS A 48 -3.67 -11.29 0.76
CA LYS A 48 -4.20 -12.11 1.86
C LYS A 48 -3.48 -11.77 3.18
N ALA A 49 -2.15 -11.74 3.18
CA ALA A 49 -1.36 -11.41 4.36
C ALA A 49 -1.64 -10.00 4.88
N ALA A 50 -1.84 -9.02 3.98
CA ALA A 50 -2.23 -7.66 4.37
C ALA A 50 -3.62 -7.65 5.04
N GLN A 51 -4.61 -8.36 4.49
CA GLN A 51 -5.95 -8.46 5.08
C GLN A 51 -5.93 -9.10 6.47
N GLU A 52 -5.08 -10.12 6.67
CA GLU A 52 -4.91 -10.77 7.97
C GLU A 52 -4.17 -9.86 8.95
N PHE A 53 -3.13 -9.17 8.50
CA PHE A 53 -2.37 -8.21 9.30
C PHE A 53 -3.26 -7.08 9.86
N TRP A 54 -4.18 -6.55 9.05
CA TRP A 54 -5.07 -5.46 9.44
C TRP A 54 -6.35 -5.90 10.14
N ARG A 55 -6.58 -7.20 10.35
CA ARG A 55 -7.80 -7.72 11.01
C ARG A 55 -7.86 -7.38 12.50
N ASP A 56 -6.71 -7.24 13.16
CA ASP A 56 -6.66 -6.91 14.59
C ASP A 56 -6.67 -5.39 14.81
N GLU A 57 -7.86 -4.86 15.15
CA GLU A 57 -8.06 -3.44 15.41
C GLU A 57 -7.27 -2.94 16.62
N ALA A 58 -6.96 -3.80 17.60
CA ALA A 58 -6.28 -3.39 18.84
C ALA A 58 -4.81 -2.96 18.59
N VAL A 59 -4.17 -3.53 17.57
CA VAL A 59 -2.81 -3.16 17.12
C VAL A 59 -2.81 -2.24 15.89
N SER A 60 -3.96 -2.06 15.24
CA SER A 60 -4.08 -1.22 14.03
C SER A 60 -3.61 0.22 14.27
N GLY A 61 -3.92 0.82 15.44
CA GLY A 61 -3.43 2.16 15.79
C GLY A 61 -1.91 2.29 15.83
N HIS A 62 -1.20 1.27 16.33
CA HIS A 62 0.27 1.26 16.38
C HIS A 62 0.89 1.23 14.98
N TRP A 63 0.30 0.44 14.07
CA TRP A 63 0.84 0.22 12.74
C TRP A 63 0.40 1.27 11.71
N ARG A 64 -0.71 1.96 11.94
CA ARG A 64 -1.17 3.06 11.08
C ARG A 64 -0.19 4.24 11.01
N VAL A 65 0.61 4.45 12.06
CA VAL A 65 1.68 5.48 12.05
C VAL A 65 3.03 4.96 11.52
N LYS A 66 3.09 3.68 11.12
CA LYS A 66 4.28 2.97 10.64
C LYS A 66 3.95 2.18 9.37
N LEU A 67 3.37 2.85 8.37
CA LEU A 67 2.85 2.20 7.17
C LEU A 67 3.93 1.50 6.34
N LYS A 68 5.15 2.05 6.28
CA LYS A 68 6.26 1.43 5.56
C LYS A 68 6.72 0.16 6.25
N GLU A 69 6.90 0.22 7.57
CA GLU A 69 7.30 -0.92 8.37
C GLU A 69 6.23 -2.02 8.36
N SER A 70 4.95 -1.65 8.51
CA SER A 70 3.85 -2.63 8.44
C SER A 70 3.76 -3.30 7.08
N ARG A 71 4.04 -2.57 5.99
CA ARG A 71 4.14 -3.15 4.64
C ARG A 71 5.22 -4.19 4.53
N VAL A 72 6.42 -3.91 5.04
CA VAL A 72 7.50 -4.91 5.08
C VAL A 72 7.04 -6.14 5.87
N MET A 73 6.39 -5.95 7.01
CA MET A 73 5.93 -7.07 7.86
C MET A 73 4.93 -7.99 7.14
N PHE A 74 3.88 -7.46 6.51
CA PHE A 74 2.91 -8.32 5.85
C PHE A 74 3.44 -8.93 4.54
N VAL A 75 4.36 -8.26 3.84
CA VAL A 75 5.07 -8.85 2.68
C VAL A 75 5.95 -10.00 3.15
N GLU A 76 6.70 -9.81 4.24
CA GLU A 76 7.53 -10.86 4.82
C GLU A 76 6.69 -12.08 5.24
N ASN A 77 5.53 -11.84 5.87
CA ASN A 77 4.59 -12.90 6.23
C ASN A 77 4.10 -13.67 5.00
N ALA A 78 3.73 -12.98 3.92
CA ALA A 78 3.33 -13.62 2.67
C ALA A 78 4.44 -14.50 2.09
N LEU A 79 5.67 -13.99 2.01
CA LEU A 79 6.82 -14.76 1.51
C LEU A 79 7.10 -15.98 2.40
N ARG A 80 6.95 -15.84 3.72
CA ARG A 80 7.13 -16.92 4.68
C ARG A 80 6.08 -18.03 4.54
N GLU A 81 4.81 -17.67 4.34
CA GLU A 81 3.72 -18.63 4.11
C GLU A 81 3.92 -19.42 2.81
N GLU A 82 4.38 -18.74 1.75
CA GLU A 82 4.70 -19.35 0.46
C GLU A 82 6.06 -20.07 0.44
N LYS A 83 6.79 -20.09 1.57
CA LYS A 83 8.13 -20.69 1.72
C LYS A 83 9.17 -20.11 0.74
N LEU A 84 9.07 -18.82 0.47
CA LEU A 84 9.94 -18.06 -0.43
C LEU A 84 11.04 -17.31 0.35
N ASN A 85 11.97 -16.69 -0.38
CA ASN A 85 13.06 -15.91 0.21
C ASN A 85 12.55 -14.59 0.83
N VAL A 86 12.49 -14.54 2.16
CA VAL A 86 12.04 -13.38 2.94
C VAL A 86 12.95 -12.16 2.82
N ASP A 87 14.22 -12.31 2.41
CA ASP A 87 15.16 -11.18 2.25
C ASP A 87 14.71 -10.20 1.17
N LEU A 88 13.84 -10.65 0.25
CA LEU A 88 13.27 -9.82 -0.80
C LEU A 88 12.04 -9.01 -0.34
N ALA A 89 11.55 -9.19 0.89
CA ALA A 89 10.37 -8.48 1.39
C ALA A 89 10.56 -6.96 1.41
N LYS A 90 11.68 -6.49 1.99
CA LYS A 90 11.97 -5.06 2.11
C LYS A 90 12.22 -4.39 0.75
N PRO A 91 13.06 -4.95 -0.16
CA PRO A 91 13.20 -4.42 -1.52
C PRO A 91 11.88 -4.35 -2.29
N LEU A 92 11.03 -5.38 -2.20
CA LEU A 92 9.72 -5.42 -2.85
C LEU A 92 8.79 -4.32 -2.32
N ALA A 93 8.67 -4.21 -0.99
CA ALA A 93 7.85 -3.18 -0.35
C ALA A 93 8.34 -1.76 -0.68
N THR A 94 9.67 -1.57 -0.76
CA THR A 94 10.28 -0.29 -1.12
C THR A 94 9.93 0.12 -2.55
N LEU A 95 10.03 -0.82 -3.50
CA LEU A 95 9.65 -0.57 -4.89
C LEU A 95 8.17 -0.20 -5.01
N TYR A 96 7.28 -0.89 -4.28
CA TYR A 96 5.88 -0.49 -4.22
C TYR A 96 5.72 0.96 -3.73
N ASP A 97 6.38 1.33 -2.63
CA ASP A 97 6.24 2.66 -2.03
C ASP A 97 6.74 3.77 -2.98
N GLU A 98 7.83 3.53 -3.70
CA GLU A 98 8.33 4.45 -4.72
C GLU A 98 7.33 4.64 -5.86
N GLN A 99 6.71 3.55 -6.32
CA GLN A 99 5.77 3.56 -7.43
C GLN A 99 4.44 4.20 -7.08
N VAL A 100 3.91 3.92 -5.88
CA VAL A 100 2.65 4.55 -5.45
C VAL A 100 2.86 6.04 -5.26
N THR A 101 3.98 6.46 -4.65
CA THR A 101 4.33 7.88 -4.47
C THR A 101 4.49 8.59 -5.82
N ALA A 102 5.14 7.96 -6.80
CA ALA A 102 5.31 8.56 -8.13
C ALA A 102 3.99 8.65 -8.93
N ARG A 103 2.99 7.83 -8.57
CA ARG A 103 1.68 7.76 -9.23
C ARG A 103 0.61 8.57 -8.51
N SER A 104 0.83 8.95 -7.25
CA SER A 104 -0.08 9.80 -6.49
C SER A 104 -0.33 11.10 -7.23
N ARG A 105 -1.59 11.37 -7.53
CA ARG A 105 -2.08 12.63 -8.09
C ARG A 105 -3.23 13.13 -7.25
N LEU A 106 -3.40 14.45 -7.20
CA LEU A 106 -4.62 15.04 -6.66
C LEU A 106 -5.80 14.67 -7.56
N PHE A 107 -6.99 14.52 -6.97
CA PHE A 107 -8.22 14.55 -7.76
C PHE A 107 -8.34 15.92 -8.46
N ASP A 108 -8.89 15.93 -9.66
CA ASP A 108 -8.92 17.12 -10.53
C ASP A 108 -9.60 18.34 -9.86
N ASP A 109 -10.57 18.10 -8.98
CA ASP A 109 -11.36 19.08 -8.25
C ASP A 109 -10.90 19.31 -6.80
N ALA A 110 -9.84 18.63 -6.35
CA ALA A 110 -9.37 18.70 -4.96
C ALA A 110 -8.96 20.13 -4.57
N ILE A 111 -8.29 20.86 -5.48
CA ILE A 111 -7.86 22.24 -5.22
C ILE A 111 -9.04 23.20 -5.18
N GLU A 112 -9.97 23.10 -6.14
CA GLU A 112 -11.17 23.95 -6.20
C GLU A 112 -12.03 23.77 -4.94
N THR A 113 -12.19 22.53 -4.48
CA THR A 113 -12.95 22.20 -3.27
C THR A 113 -12.29 22.77 -2.00
N LEU A 114 -10.95 22.69 -1.90
CA LEU A 114 -10.21 23.25 -0.76
C LEU A 114 -10.27 24.78 -0.73
N GLU A 115 -10.29 25.44 -1.89
CA GLU A 115 -10.46 26.90 -1.98
C GLU A 115 -11.87 27.34 -1.57
N TRP A 116 -12.91 26.58 -1.89
CA TRP A 116 -14.28 26.87 -1.47
C TRP A 116 -14.50 26.70 0.04
N LEU A 117 -13.77 25.77 0.68
CA LEU A 117 -13.86 25.48 2.11
C LEU A 117 -13.02 26.43 3.00
N ARG A 118 -12.22 27.31 2.39
CA ARG A 118 -11.30 28.23 3.09
C ARG A 118 -11.99 29.53 3.53
#